data_AF-A0A965WIX4-F1
#
_entry.id   AF-A0A965WIX4-F1
#
_cell.length_a   1.000
_cell.length_b   1.000
_cell.length_c   1.000
_cell.angle_alpha   90.00
_cell.angle_beta   90.00
_cell.angle_gamma   90.00
#
_symmetry.space_group_name_H-M   'P 1'
#
loop_
_entity.id
_entity.type
_entity.pdbx_description
1 polymer ?
#
loop_
_entity_poly.entity_id
_entity_poly.type
_entity_poly.pdbx_seq_one_letter_code
_entity_poly.pdbx_strand_id
1 'polypeptide(L)' 'HHDHMICKCCGTIIEFQNNKIEELQIEVSKLHNFKITSHLIMIPEVDSLSIILKSLGAV' A
#
# COMPACT_ATOMS: atom_id res chain seq x y z
N HIS A 1 8.92 8.64 -8.92
CA HIS A 1 8.69 7.72 -7.79
C HIS A 1 7.19 7.62 -7.64
N HIS A 2 6.63 6.43 -7.84
CA HIS A 2 5.18 6.18 -7.76
C HIS A 2 4.99 4.90 -6.95
N ASP A 3 3.93 4.88 -6.15
CA ASP A 3 3.53 3.75 -5.32
C ASP A 3 2.42 2.95 -6.01
N HIS A 4 2.16 1.74 -5.53
CA HIS A 4 1.17 0.84 -6.11
C HIS A 4 0.15 0.37 -5.06
N MET A 5 -1.13 0.51 -5.38
CA MET A 5 -2.20 -0.27 -4.74
C MET A 5 -2.44 -1.52 -5.59
N ILE A 6 -2.46 -2.68 -4.95
CA ILE A 6 -2.64 -3.97 -5.64
C ILE A 6 -3.77 -4.74 -4.98
N CYS A 7 -4.83 -5.03 -5.74
CA CYS A 7 -5.88 -5.91 -5.28
C CYS A 7 -5.45 -7.37 -5.37
N LYS A 8 -5.37 -8.04 -4.22
CA LYS A 8 -4.98 -9.47 -4.18
C LYS A 8 -6.08 -10.41 -4.70
N CYS A 9 -7.30 -9.91 -4.86
CA CYS A 9 -8.44 -10.70 -5.33
C CYS A 9 -8.54 -10.72 -6.86
N CYS A 10 -8.47 -9.56 -7.51
CA CYS A 10 -8.62 -9.45 -8.97
C CYS A 10 -7.32 -9.10 -9.72
N GLY A 11 -6.25 -8.76 -9.00
CA GLY A 11 -4.97 -8.39 -9.61
C GLY A 11 -4.93 -6.96 -10.16
N THR A 12 -5.96 -6.14 -9.95
CA THR A 12 -5.95 -4.72 -10.33
C THR A 12 -4.78 -3.99 -9.67
N ILE A 13 -4.05 -3.21 -10.46
CA ILE A 13 -2.95 -2.36 -10.00
C ILE A 13 -3.31 -0.91 -10.30
N ILE A 14 -3.20 -0.05 -9.30
CA ILE A 14 -3.37 1.40 -9.44
C ILE A 14 -2.05 2.06 -9.04
N GLU A 15 -1.45 2.77 -9.98
CA GLU A 15 -0.29 3.63 -9.74
C GLU A 15 -0.73 4.98 -9.16
N PHE A 16 -0.03 5.46 -8.13
CA PHE A 16 -0.30 6.77 -7.56
C PHE A 16 0.97 7.45 -7.03
N GLN A 17 0.89 8.75 -6.82
CA GLN A 17 1.93 9.54 -6.18
C GLN A 17 1.28 10.49 -5.16
N ASN A 18 1.89 10.62 -3.98
CA ASN A 18 1.37 11.50 -2.93
C ASN A 18 2.51 12.18 -2.18
N ASN A 19 2.61 13.50 -2.32
CA ASN A 19 3.69 14.30 -1.71
C ASN A 19 3.75 14.14 -0.19
N LYS A 20 2.61 13.99 0.49
CA LYS A 20 2.57 13.87 1.94
C LYS A 20 3.10 12.52 2.43
N ILE A 21 2.90 11.46 1.66
CA ILE A 21 3.49 10.15 1.95
C ILE A 21 5.02 10.20 1.78
N GLU A 22 5.51 10.84 0.72
CA GLU A 22 6.96 11.03 0.50
C GLU A 22 7.62 11.83 1.63
N GLU A 23 6.98 12.92 2.07
CA GLU A 23 7.45 13.73 3.19
C GLU A 23 7.56 12.91 4.49
N LEU A 24 6.54 12.10 4.80
CA LEU A 24 6.52 11.25 5.99
C LEU A 24 7.62 10.18 5.97
N GLN A 25 7.89 9.57 4.82
CA GLN A 25 9.00 8.60 4.70
C GLN A 25 10.34 9.25 5.03
N ILE A 26 10.58 10.46 4.51
CA ILE A 26 11.80 11.22 4.80
C ILE A 26 11.89 11.54 6.29
N GLU A 27 10.80 11.99 6.91
CA GLU A 27 10.74 12.29 8.34
C GLU A 27 11.08 11.06 9.20
N VAL A 28 10.42 9.93 8.95
CA VAL A 28 10.66 8.68 9.67
C VAL A 28 12.10 8.19 9.46
N SER A 29 12.64 8.30 8.25
CA SER A 29 14.03 7.90 8.00
C SER A 29 15.03 8.71 8.81
N LYS A 30 14.82 10.03 8.96
CA LYS A 30 15.66 10.90 9.78
C LYS A 30 15.58 10.53 11.25
N LEU A 31 14.37 10.25 11.75
CA LEU A 31 14.14 9.85 13.14
C LEU A 31 14.92 8.58 13.52
N HIS A 32 15.07 7.66 12.57
CA HIS A 32 15.76 6.38 12.77
C HIS A 32 17.19 6.37 12.22
N ASN A 33 17.76 7.53 11.86
CA ASN A 33 19.10 7.65 11.27
C ASN A 33 19.33 6.77 10.02
N PHE A 34 18.28 6.53 9.24
CA PHE A 34 18.37 5.82 7.96
C PHE A 34 18.53 6.79 6.80
N LYS A 35 19.30 6.36 5.79
CA LYS A 35 19.34 7.00 4.47
C LYS A 35 18.46 6.20 3.50
N ILE A 36 17.40 6.81 3.00
CA ILE A 36 16.57 6.20 1.94
C ILE A 36 17.38 6.19 0.64
N THR A 37 17.60 5.00 0.07
CA THR A 37 18.19 4.82 -1.26
C THR A 37 17.16 4.36 -2.30
N SER A 38 16.09 3.73 -1.83
CA SER A 38 14.89 3.35 -2.57
C SER A 38 13.80 3.02 -1.56
N HIS A 39 12.55 2.97 -2.02
CA HIS A 39 11.42 2.49 -1.23
C HIS A 39 10.45 1.73 -2.11
N LEU A 40 9.72 0.81 -1.47
CA LEU A 40 8.64 0.04 -2.06
C LEU A 40 7.46 0.11 -1.10
N ILE A 41 6.42 0.85 -1.49
CA ILE A 41 5.13 0.81 -0.82
C ILE A 41 4.17 -0.02 -1.66
N MET A 42 3.66 -1.08 -1.05
CA MET A 42 2.61 -1.93 -1.61
C MET A 42 1.47 -1.99 -0.60
N ILE A 43 0.28 -1.56 -1.02
CA ILE A 43 -0.95 -1.65 -0.21
C ILE A 43 -1.80 -2.79 -0.79
N PRO A 44 -1.86 -3.95 -0.13
CA PRO A 44 -2.72 -5.05 -0.57
C PRO A 44 -4.18 -4.75 -0.22
N GLU A 45 -5.03 -4.60 -1.23
CA GLU A 45 -6.48 -4.53 -1.04
C GLU A 45 -7.06 -5.95 -0.99
N VAL A 46 -8.00 -6.15 -0.06
CA VAL A 46 -8.95 -7.27 -0.09
C VAL A 46 -10.28 -6.70 -0.57
N ASP A 47 -10.80 -7.25 -1.67
CA ASP A 47 -12.08 -6.84 -2.23
C ASP A 47 -13.15 -6.85 -1.11
N SER A 48 -13.88 -5.75 -0.94
CA SER A 48 -14.94 -5.63 0.07
C SER A 48 -15.96 -6.76 -0.05
N LEU A 49 -16.24 -7.22 -1.28
CA LEU A 49 -17.11 -8.37 -1.52
C LEU A 49 -16.48 -9.67 -0.98
N SER A 50 -15.17 -9.84 -1.14
CA SER A 50 -14.45 -10.99 -0.60
C SER A 50 -14.41 -11.03 0.94
N ILE A 51 -14.35 -9.87 1.59
CA ILE A 51 -14.47 -9.77 3.06
C ILE A 51 -15.87 -10.17 3.51
N ILE A 52 -16.91 -9.65 2.82
CA ILE A 52 -18.31 -9.95 3.12
C ILE A 52 -18.62 -11.44 2.92
N LEU A 53 -18.14 -12.05 1.84
CA LEU A 53 -18.36 -13.47 1.58
C LEU A 53 -17.66 -14.35 2.62
N LYS A 54 -16.45 -13.98 3.06
CA LYS A 54 -15.75 -14.68 4.15
C LYS A 54 -16.45 -14.52 5.49
N SER A 55 -16.96 -13.33 5.82
CA SER A 55 -17.66 -13.08 7.09
C SER A 55 -19.03 -13.76 7.16
N LEU A 56 -19.65 -14.03 6.01
CA LEU A 56 -20.89 -14.80 5.89
C LEU A 56 -20.66 -16.32 5.79
N GLY A 57 -19.41 -16.81 5.86
CA GLY A 57 -19.09 -18.23 5.78
C GLY A 57 -19.37 -18.85 4.40
N ALA A 58 -19.39 -18.03 3.34
CA ALA A 58 -19.71 -18.47 1.98
C ALA A 58 -18.49 -18.99 1.20
N VAL A 59 -17.33 -19.13 1.85
CA VAL A 59 -16.09 -19.75 1.31
C VAL A 59 -15.39 -20.53 2.41
#